data_AF-A0A1Q3HFN0-F1
#
_entry.id   AF-A0A1Q3HFN0-F1
#
_cell.length_a   1.000
_cell.length_b   1.000
_cell.length_c   1.000
_cell.angle_alpha   90.00
_cell.angle_beta   90.00
_cell.angle_gamma   90.00
#
_symmetry.space_group_name_H-M   'P 1'
#
loop_
_entity.id
_entity.type
_entity.pdbx_description
1 polymer ?
#
loop_
_entity_poly.entity_id
_entity_poly.type
_entity_poly.pdbx_seq_one_letter_code
_entity_poly.pdbx_strand_id
1 'polypeptide(L)'
;MSTLAPGESPVLSFRHMLSDAVCSFLHETGLSPADVGDPLSELIVTLSRYREEGEPLFPVAFLGDDLEGMLRVLGGREPVAIGRGPRTRETIQRALKQCAPLGQGRWWSLYVLLVPEGFAYGVFRTEPFPLEETPLERMRRAGDRSLRMVGVLQLAENIIELRAMGGLYRHVFLSGARVESTLPTVAMDELALGLTADVPEPARGYTRDFYRRVLFEAMQASHGTLVAVLPRRSEGSPLFVDGVLLEAPIDMVARVMRYHETREVEAASAVSSAAQLLRGMMATDGITVLRSDGVILGYNVFIRHPESLIREPARVGGARRRTYEVLCAWVGRQLTTAFFRSQDGAIACCRD
;
A
#
# COMPACT_ATOMS: atom_id res chain seq x y z
N MET A 1 8.65 -25.95 -35.20
CA MET A 1 9.81 -26.16 -34.31
C MET A 1 10.99 -25.46 -34.95
N SER A 2 11.34 -24.26 -34.47
CA SER A 2 12.49 -23.51 -34.97
C SER A 2 13.75 -24.01 -34.28
N THR A 3 14.69 -24.53 -35.05
CA THR A 3 16.01 -24.98 -34.58
C THR A 3 16.89 -23.78 -34.28
N LEU A 4 17.20 -23.55 -33.01
CA LEU A 4 18.16 -22.52 -32.56
C LEU A 4 19.57 -22.88 -33.02
N ALA A 5 20.36 -21.86 -33.40
CA ALA A 5 21.76 -22.04 -33.80
C ALA A 5 22.65 -22.32 -32.57
N PRO A 6 23.74 -23.12 -32.71
CA PRO A 6 24.63 -23.44 -31.60
C PRO A 6 25.34 -22.17 -31.10
N GLY A 7 24.98 -21.73 -29.88
CA GLY A 7 25.49 -20.51 -29.24
C GLY A 7 24.39 -19.57 -28.73
N GLU A 8 23.14 -19.74 -29.17
CA GLU A 8 22.00 -18.99 -28.63
C GLU A 8 21.50 -19.65 -27.34
N SER A 9 21.75 -18.99 -26.21
CA SER A 9 21.15 -19.38 -24.93
C SER A 9 19.64 -19.10 -25.00
N PRO A 10 18.76 -20.10 -24.81
CA PRO A 10 17.33 -19.86 -24.80
C PRO A 10 16.98 -18.94 -23.63
N VAL A 11 16.62 -17.69 -23.94
CA VAL A 11 16.19 -16.71 -22.94
C VAL A 11 14.72 -16.98 -22.59
N LEU A 12 14.49 -17.56 -21.41
CA LEU A 12 13.16 -17.61 -20.82
C LEU A 12 12.83 -16.25 -20.21
N SER A 13 11.80 -15.58 -20.73
CA SER A 13 11.35 -14.29 -20.20
C SER A 13 9.83 -14.26 -20.04
N PHE A 14 9.37 -13.83 -18.87
CA PHE A 14 7.94 -13.57 -18.59
C PHE A 14 7.41 -12.29 -19.25
N ARG A 15 8.25 -11.59 -20.03
CA ARG A 15 7.89 -10.34 -20.69
C ARG A 15 6.65 -10.48 -21.58
N HIS A 16 6.54 -11.57 -22.34
CA HIS A 16 5.39 -11.81 -23.21
C HIS A 16 4.07 -11.87 -22.42
N MET A 17 4.05 -12.60 -21.30
CA MET A 17 2.89 -12.70 -20.41
C MET A 17 2.52 -11.35 -19.81
N LEU A 18 3.51 -10.54 -19.41
CA LEU A 18 3.28 -9.19 -18.93
C LEU A 18 2.69 -8.30 -20.03
N SER A 19 3.28 -8.32 -21.22
CA SER A 19 2.82 -7.54 -22.38
C SER A 19 1.38 -7.88 -22.74
N ASP A 20 1.03 -9.16 -22.81
CA ASP A 20 -0.34 -9.61 -23.12
C ASP A 20 -1.34 -9.14 -22.05
N ALA A 21 -0.98 -9.26 -20.77
CA ALA A 21 -1.81 -8.80 -19.66
C ALA A 21 -2.01 -7.28 -19.68
N VAL A 22 -0.95 -6.52 -19.98
CA VAL A 22 -0.99 -5.06 -20.11
C VAL A 22 -1.85 -4.65 -21.31
N CYS A 23 -1.69 -5.28 -22.48
CA CYS A 23 -2.50 -5.00 -23.67
C CYS A 23 -3.98 -5.25 -23.40
N SER A 24 -4.32 -6.38 -22.76
CA SER A 24 -5.70 -6.70 -22.36
C SER A 24 -6.29 -5.63 -21.44
N PHE A 25 -5.53 -5.23 -20.40
CA PHE A 25 -5.96 -4.17 -19.49
C PHE A 25 -6.18 -2.83 -20.22
N LEU A 26 -5.28 -2.44 -21.11
CA LEU A 26 -5.38 -1.19 -21.88
C LEU A 26 -6.59 -1.15 -22.81
N HIS A 27 -6.96 -2.28 -23.41
CA HIS A 27 -8.20 -2.39 -24.18
C HIS A 27 -9.43 -2.10 -23.30
N GLU A 28 -9.46 -2.62 -22.07
CA GLU A 28 -10.54 -2.35 -21.12
C GLU A 28 -10.59 -0.87 -20.68
N THR A 29 -9.45 -0.15 -20.70
CA THR A 29 -9.38 1.29 -20.35
C THR A 29 -9.60 2.24 -21.53
N GLY A 30 -9.68 1.74 -22.76
CA GLY A 30 -9.80 2.54 -23.98
C GLY A 30 -8.51 3.25 -24.41
N LEU A 31 -7.38 2.94 -23.78
CA LEU A 31 -6.05 3.38 -24.22
C LEU A 31 -5.51 2.43 -25.28
N SER A 32 -4.81 2.97 -26.28
CA SER A 32 -4.23 2.21 -27.39
C SER A 32 -3.01 1.40 -26.93
N PRO A 33 -3.03 0.05 -26.98
CA PRO A 33 -1.86 -0.76 -26.62
C PRO A 33 -0.65 -0.49 -27.50
N ALA A 34 -0.87 -0.09 -28.76
CA ALA A 34 0.20 0.29 -29.67
C ALA A 34 0.95 1.55 -29.21
N ASP A 35 0.26 2.47 -28.53
CA ASP A 35 0.85 3.72 -28.07
C ASP A 35 1.49 3.61 -26.68
N VAL A 36 0.92 2.79 -25.80
CA VAL A 36 1.30 2.79 -24.37
C VAL A 36 1.59 1.42 -23.77
N GLY A 37 1.44 0.31 -24.49
CA GLY A 37 1.65 -1.04 -23.96
C GLY A 37 3.08 -1.30 -23.50
N ASP A 38 4.05 -1.03 -24.37
CA ASP A 38 5.48 -1.16 -24.07
C ASP A 38 5.94 -0.17 -22.98
N PRO A 39 5.60 1.14 -23.06
CA PRO A 39 5.88 2.10 -21.99
C PRO A 39 5.25 1.74 -20.64
N LEU A 40 4.00 1.27 -20.60
CA LEU A 40 3.34 0.86 -19.35
C LEU A 40 3.99 -0.40 -18.77
N SER A 41 4.37 -1.35 -19.61
CA SER A 41 5.13 -2.53 -19.17
C SER A 41 6.46 -2.14 -18.52
N GLU A 42 7.17 -1.17 -19.11
CA GLU A 42 8.40 -0.61 -18.51
C GLU A 42 8.08 0.06 -17.17
N LEU A 43 7.07 0.92 -17.11
CA LEU A 43 6.64 1.61 -15.88
C LEU A 43 6.37 0.61 -14.74
N ILE A 44 5.63 -0.46 -15.03
CA ILE A 44 5.32 -1.55 -14.09
C ILE A 44 6.61 -2.22 -13.58
N VAL A 45 7.50 -2.61 -14.49
CA VAL A 45 8.74 -3.32 -14.13
C VAL A 45 9.65 -2.42 -13.31
N THR A 46 9.90 -1.18 -13.76
CA THR A 46 10.80 -0.25 -13.07
C THR A 46 10.25 0.15 -11.70
N LEU A 47 8.94 0.41 -11.58
CA LEU A 47 8.31 0.75 -10.29
C LEU A 47 8.34 -0.40 -9.28
N SER A 48 8.26 -1.65 -9.74
CA SER A 48 8.13 -2.81 -8.85
C SER A 48 9.28 -3.02 -7.86
N ARG A 49 10.44 -2.39 -8.13
CA ARG A 49 11.66 -2.45 -7.32
C ARG A 49 12.36 -1.08 -7.24
N TYR A 50 11.61 0.01 -7.38
CA TYR A 50 12.21 1.33 -7.44
C TYR A 50 12.94 1.67 -6.13
N ARG A 51 14.20 2.10 -6.25
CA ARG A 51 15.07 2.48 -5.13
C ARG A 51 15.89 3.72 -5.49
N GLU A 52 16.14 4.56 -4.51
CA GLU A 52 17.11 5.65 -4.59
C GLU A 52 18.12 5.53 -3.46
N GLU A 53 19.41 5.56 -3.79
CA GLU A 53 20.51 5.39 -2.83
C GLU A 53 20.37 4.12 -1.94
N GLY A 54 19.68 3.10 -2.45
CA GLY A 54 19.40 1.85 -1.73
C GLY A 54 18.06 1.82 -1.00
N GLU A 55 17.45 2.97 -0.74
CA GLU A 55 16.17 3.09 -0.06
C GLU A 55 14.99 2.83 -1.01
N PRO A 56 14.04 1.95 -0.65
CA PRO A 56 12.86 1.71 -1.46
C PRO A 56 11.94 2.93 -1.47
N LEU A 57 11.50 3.34 -2.65
CA LEU A 57 10.49 4.38 -2.80
C LEU A 57 9.22 3.80 -3.41
N PHE A 58 8.08 4.35 -3.01
CA PHE A 58 6.75 3.90 -3.43
C PHE A 58 5.97 5.02 -4.13
N PRO A 59 6.50 5.60 -5.22
CA PRO A 59 5.79 6.65 -5.94
C PRO A 59 4.51 6.09 -6.57
N VAL A 60 3.51 6.95 -6.70
CA VAL A 60 2.28 6.64 -7.46
C VAL A 60 2.37 7.37 -8.79
N ALA A 61 2.14 6.64 -9.88
CA ALA A 61 2.19 7.19 -11.23
C ALA A 61 0.83 7.09 -11.91
N PHE A 62 0.46 8.13 -12.64
CA PHE A 62 -0.77 8.17 -13.43
C PHE A 62 -0.42 8.38 -14.90
N LEU A 63 -0.85 7.47 -15.76
CA LEU A 63 -0.74 7.59 -17.20
C LEU A 63 -2.11 7.97 -17.78
N GLY A 64 -2.18 8.97 -18.65
CA GLY A 64 -3.43 9.36 -19.31
C GLY A 64 -3.18 10.28 -20.49
N ASP A 65 -4.23 10.88 -21.03
CA ASP A 65 -4.20 11.70 -22.26
C ASP A 65 -4.76 13.12 -22.10
N ASP A 66 -5.40 13.42 -20.98
CA ASP A 66 -5.91 14.75 -20.62
C ASP A 66 -5.46 15.12 -19.19
N LEU A 67 -4.47 16.02 -19.09
CA LEU A 67 -3.93 16.44 -17.80
C LEU A 67 -4.99 17.18 -16.96
N GLU A 68 -5.81 18.04 -17.56
CA GLU A 68 -6.80 18.81 -16.82
C GLU A 68 -7.89 17.89 -16.25
N GLY A 69 -8.40 16.98 -17.09
CA GLY A 69 -9.31 15.93 -16.68
C GLY A 69 -8.72 15.02 -15.60
N MET A 70 -7.47 14.60 -15.75
CA MET A 70 -6.74 13.81 -14.74
C MET A 70 -6.67 14.55 -13.41
N LEU A 71 -6.18 15.79 -13.37
CA LEU A 71 -6.04 16.55 -12.13
C LEU A 71 -7.39 16.75 -11.43
N ARG A 72 -8.44 17.05 -12.20
CA ARG A 72 -9.81 17.19 -11.68
C ARG A 72 -10.30 15.90 -11.00
N VAL A 73 -10.13 14.74 -11.65
CA VAL A 73 -10.54 13.44 -11.09
C VAL A 73 -9.70 13.07 -9.88
N LEU A 74 -8.38 13.22 -9.98
CA LEU A 74 -7.42 12.79 -8.97
C LEU A 74 -7.37 13.75 -7.76
N GLY A 75 -8.01 14.92 -7.85
CA GLY A 75 -7.87 15.99 -6.86
C GLY A 75 -6.48 16.61 -6.85
N GLY A 76 -5.75 16.49 -7.95
CA GLY A 76 -4.40 17.01 -8.11
C GLY A 76 -4.37 18.53 -8.25
N ARG A 77 -3.34 19.15 -7.69
CA ARG A 77 -3.11 20.60 -7.73
C ARG A 77 -1.71 20.91 -8.20
N GLU A 78 -1.47 22.14 -8.64
CA GLU A 78 -0.12 22.67 -8.89
C GLU A 78 0.77 21.72 -9.73
N PRO A 79 0.35 21.34 -10.96
CA PRO A 79 1.16 20.48 -11.79
C PRO A 79 2.49 21.17 -12.13
N VAL A 80 3.58 20.43 -11.99
CA VAL A 80 4.94 20.86 -12.34
C VAL A 80 5.44 19.98 -13.48
N ALA A 81 5.57 20.57 -14.67
CA ALA A 81 6.13 19.90 -15.83
C ALA A 81 7.64 19.75 -15.69
N ILE A 82 8.16 18.53 -15.89
CA ILE A 82 9.57 18.21 -15.71
C ILE A 82 10.24 17.86 -17.03
N GLY A 83 9.58 17.12 -17.91
CA GLY A 83 10.20 16.72 -19.16
C GLY A 83 9.24 16.20 -20.22
N ARG A 84 9.84 15.93 -21.39
CA ARG A 84 9.17 15.36 -22.56
C ARG A 84 10.11 14.41 -23.28
N GLY A 85 9.55 13.47 -24.03
CA GLY A 85 10.32 12.55 -24.86
C GLY A 85 9.44 11.69 -25.77
N PRO A 86 10.03 10.91 -26.70
CA PRO A 86 9.28 9.99 -27.55
C PRO A 86 8.61 8.88 -26.74
N ARG A 87 7.66 8.14 -27.35
CA ARG A 87 6.94 7.02 -26.70
C ARG A 87 7.81 5.78 -26.53
N THR A 88 8.84 5.88 -25.70
CA THR A 88 9.84 4.82 -25.53
C THR A 88 10.08 4.50 -24.06
N ARG A 89 10.73 3.36 -23.82
CA ARG A 89 11.09 2.87 -22.47
C ARG A 89 12.07 3.83 -21.79
N GLU A 90 13.00 4.39 -22.55
CA GLU A 90 14.01 5.34 -22.06
C GLU A 90 13.35 6.62 -21.54
N THR A 91 12.25 7.07 -22.16
CA THR A 91 11.47 8.20 -21.67
C THR A 91 10.80 7.88 -20.34
N ILE A 92 10.24 6.67 -20.16
CA ILE A 92 9.64 6.23 -18.89
C ILE A 92 10.69 6.12 -17.78
N GLN A 93 11.84 5.51 -18.06
CA GLN A 93 12.94 5.41 -17.11
C GLN A 93 13.44 6.79 -16.68
N ARG A 94 13.56 7.72 -17.63
CA ARG A 94 13.92 9.12 -17.34
C ARG A 94 12.86 9.83 -16.51
N ALA A 95 11.58 9.64 -16.86
CA ALA A 95 10.46 10.18 -16.11
C ALA A 95 10.53 9.69 -14.66
N LEU A 96 10.64 8.38 -14.42
CA LEU A 96 10.77 7.86 -13.06
C LEU A 96 11.99 8.44 -12.33
N LYS A 97 13.17 8.42 -12.95
CA LYS A 97 14.41 8.94 -12.36
C LYS A 97 14.30 10.40 -11.88
N GLN A 98 13.62 11.24 -12.64
CA GLN A 98 13.54 12.68 -12.35
C GLN A 98 12.43 13.03 -11.35
N CYS A 99 11.52 12.11 -11.08
CA CYS A 99 10.15 12.45 -10.69
C CYS A 99 9.69 11.58 -9.51
N ALA A 100 10.08 10.30 -9.46
CA ALA A 100 9.83 9.39 -8.35
C ALA A 100 10.43 9.86 -7.01
N PRO A 101 11.65 10.42 -6.94
CA PRO A 101 12.20 10.96 -5.69
C PRO A 101 11.35 12.08 -5.08
N LEU A 102 10.61 12.82 -5.92
CA LEU A 102 9.73 13.91 -5.48
C LEU A 102 8.44 13.41 -4.83
N GLY A 103 8.05 12.15 -5.10
CA GLY A 103 6.82 11.53 -4.60
C GLY A 103 6.87 11.05 -3.14
N GLN A 104 7.97 11.30 -2.43
CA GLN A 104 8.13 10.90 -1.03
C GLN A 104 7.04 11.50 -0.14
N GLY A 105 6.55 10.70 0.82
CA GLY A 105 5.51 11.13 1.75
C GLY A 105 4.13 11.36 1.10
N ARG A 106 3.94 10.98 -0.17
CA ARG A 106 2.65 11.09 -0.91
C ARG A 106 2.11 12.52 -1.04
N TRP A 107 2.97 13.53 -0.93
CA TRP A 107 2.64 14.92 -1.24
C TRP A 107 2.60 15.19 -2.74
N TRP A 108 3.28 14.36 -3.51
CA TRP A 108 3.36 14.47 -4.96
C TRP A 108 3.13 13.11 -5.61
N SER A 109 2.49 13.12 -6.77
CA SER A 109 2.33 11.94 -7.62
C SER A 109 2.82 12.24 -9.03
N LEU A 110 3.33 11.22 -9.72
CA LEU A 110 3.75 11.33 -11.12
C LEU A 110 2.54 11.43 -12.04
N TYR A 111 2.67 12.22 -13.09
CA TYR A 111 1.86 12.06 -14.29
C TYR A 111 2.74 11.76 -15.51
N VAL A 112 2.24 10.92 -16.39
CA VAL A 112 2.76 10.66 -17.74
C VAL A 112 1.62 10.86 -18.72
N LEU A 113 1.69 11.96 -19.47
CA LEU A 113 0.67 12.39 -20.41
C LEU A 113 1.02 11.96 -21.82
N LEU A 114 0.11 11.28 -22.49
CA LEU A 114 0.16 10.99 -23.91
C LEU A 114 -0.09 12.29 -24.69
N VAL A 115 0.91 12.70 -25.47
CA VAL A 115 0.83 13.87 -26.36
C VAL A 115 1.19 13.46 -27.79
N PRO A 116 0.86 14.25 -28.83
CA PRO A 116 1.14 13.88 -30.22
C PRO A 116 2.61 13.51 -30.47
N GLU A 117 3.54 14.25 -29.85
CA GLU A 117 4.99 14.10 -30.04
C GLU A 117 5.61 13.01 -29.17
N GLY A 118 4.84 12.40 -28.27
CA GLY A 118 5.32 11.35 -27.38
C GLY A 118 4.68 11.39 -26.01
N PHE A 119 5.50 11.56 -24.98
CA PHE A 119 5.10 11.74 -23.60
C PHE A 119 5.54 13.10 -23.07
N ALA A 120 4.67 13.71 -22.26
CA ALA A 120 5.03 14.78 -21.34
C ALA A 120 4.86 14.26 -19.91
N TYR A 121 5.78 14.57 -19.01
CA TYR A 121 5.71 14.05 -17.64
C TYR A 121 6.12 15.10 -16.62
N GLY A 122 5.67 14.87 -15.40
CA GLY A 122 5.89 15.76 -14.27
C GLY A 122 5.25 15.23 -13.01
N VAL A 123 5.12 16.10 -12.02
CA VAL A 123 4.43 15.79 -10.76
C VAL A 123 3.26 16.72 -10.55
N PHE A 124 2.31 16.29 -9.73
CA PHE A 124 1.25 17.15 -9.22
C PHE A 124 1.11 16.95 -7.71
N ARG A 125 0.72 18.02 -7.01
CA ARG A 125 0.51 18.00 -5.57
C ARG A 125 -0.77 17.25 -5.25
N THR A 126 -0.67 16.36 -4.27
CA THR A 126 -1.77 15.59 -3.69
C THR A 126 -2.08 16.08 -2.27
N GLU A 127 -3.14 15.54 -1.68
CA GLU A 127 -3.52 15.79 -0.28
C GLU A 127 -3.32 14.49 0.53
N PRO A 128 -2.19 14.31 1.24
CA PRO A 128 -1.90 13.10 1.99
C PRO A 128 -2.58 13.07 3.37
N PHE A 129 -3.55 13.95 3.64
CA PHE A 129 -4.27 13.93 4.90
C PHE A 129 -4.99 12.57 5.10
N PRO A 130 -4.78 11.86 6.23
CA PRO A 130 -5.29 10.50 6.41
C PRO A 130 -6.81 10.33 6.32
N LEU A 131 -7.58 11.42 6.44
CA LEU A 131 -9.04 11.36 6.32
C LEU A 131 -9.55 11.79 4.94
N GLU A 132 -8.70 12.34 4.07
CA GLU A 132 -9.07 12.67 2.69
C GLU A 132 -8.93 11.48 1.75
N GLU A 133 -9.78 11.44 0.72
CA GLU A 133 -9.67 10.42 -0.34
C GLU A 133 -8.36 10.56 -1.11
N THR A 134 -7.65 9.44 -1.26
CA THR A 134 -6.45 9.37 -2.09
C THR A 134 -6.80 9.52 -3.59
N PRO A 135 -5.84 9.90 -4.45
CA PRO A 135 -6.08 9.97 -5.89
C PRO A 135 -6.67 8.69 -6.51
N LEU A 136 -6.21 7.51 -6.06
CA LEU A 136 -6.72 6.21 -6.55
C LEU A 136 -8.15 5.91 -6.07
N GLU A 137 -8.51 6.36 -4.86
CA GLU A 137 -9.89 6.24 -4.35
C GLU A 137 -10.85 7.14 -5.13
N ARG A 138 -10.43 8.38 -5.40
CA ARG A 138 -11.17 9.33 -6.24
C ARG A 138 -11.35 8.80 -7.66
N MET A 139 -10.28 8.26 -8.26
CA MET A 139 -10.32 7.62 -9.58
C MET A 139 -11.29 6.43 -9.63
N ARG A 140 -11.33 5.59 -8.59
CA ARG A 140 -12.29 4.49 -8.48
C ARG A 140 -13.74 4.99 -8.46
N ARG A 141 -14.00 6.07 -7.71
CA ARG A 141 -15.34 6.64 -7.53
C ARG A 141 -15.81 7.45 -8.74
N ALA A 142 -14.89 7.96 -9.54
CA ALA A 142 -15.21 8.76 -10.70
C ALA A 142 -15.94 7.93 -11.77
N GLY A 143 -17.13 8.40 -12.15
CA GLY A 143 -17.97 7.80 -13.19
C GLY A 143 -17.75 8.38 -14.59
N ASP A 144 -16.82 9.33 -14.74
CA ASP A 144 -16.52 9.96 -16.02
C ASP A 144 -15.77 8.97 -16.93
N ARG A 145 -16.49 8.38 -17.89
CA ARG A 145 -15.94 7.43 -18.86
C ARG A 145 -15.29 8.09 -20.07
N SER A 146 -15.32 9.42 -20.16
CA SER A 146 -14.67 10.15 -21.26
C SER A 146 -13.16 10.26 -21.06
N LEU A 147 -12.70 10.16 -19.80
CA LEU A 147 -11.29 10.21 -19.45
C LEU A 147 -10.66 8.82 -19.47
N ARG A 148 -9.46 8.74 -20.04
CA ARG A 148 -8.68 7.51 -20.14
C ARG A 148 -7.43 7.66 -19.32
N MET A 149 -7.38 6.96 -18.20
CA MET A 149 -6.20 6.96 -17.34
C MET A 149 -5.99 5.63 -16.63
N VAL A 150 -4.72 5.37 -16.32
CA VAL A 150 -4.24 4.23 -15.56
C VAL A 150 -3.40 4.75 -14.40
N GLY A 151 -3.82 4.45 -13.18
CA GLY A 151 -2.99 4.56 -11.99
C GLY A 151 -2.14 3.30 -11.83
N VAL A 152 -0.86 3.50 -11.51
CA VAL A 152 0.11 2.45 -11.21
C VAL A 152 0.64 2.67 -9.82
N LEU A 153 0.48 1.67 -8.96
CA LEU A 153 0.84 1.71 -7.55
C LEU A 153 1.62 0.45 -7.18
N GLN A 154 2.74 0.62 -6.49
CA GLN A 154 3.43 -0.51 -5.87
C GLN A 154 2.80 -0.85 -4.52
N LEU A 155 2.27 -2.06 -4.36
CA LEU A 155 1.73 -2.54 -3.08
C LEU A 155 2.83 -3.12 -2.19
N ALA A 156 3.78 -3.83 -2.80
CA ALA A 156 4.96 -4.39 -2.17
C ALA A 156 6.05 -4.60 -3.23
N GLU A 157 7.24 -5.04 -2.82
CA GLU A 157 8.27 -5.44 -3.78
C GLU A 157 7.71 -6.52 -4.72
N ASN A 158 7.84 -6.32 -6.04
CA ASN A 158 7.29 -7.19 -7.08
C ASN A 158 5.76 -7.30 -7.18
N ILE A 159 4.99 -6.48 -6.44
CA ILE A 159 3.53 -6.48 -6.51
C ILE A 159 3.04 -5.09 -6.92
N ILE A 160 2.55 -4.97 -8.14
CA ILE A 160 1.97 -3.75 -8.69
C ILE A 160 0.44 -3.87 -8.77
N GLU A 161 -0.26 -2.83 -8.38
CA GLU A 161 -1.68 -2.63 -8.70
C GLU A 161 -1.78 -1.66 -9.88
N LEU A 162 -2.47 -2.11 -10.93
CA LEU A 162 -2.99 -1.27 -12.00
C LEU A 162 -4.43 -0.94 -11.67
N ARG A 163 -4.81 0.33 -11.80
CA ARG A 163 -6.18 0.78 -11.56
C ARG A 163 -6.61 1.72 -12.67
N ALA A 164 -7.86 1.60 -13.09
CA ALA A 164 -8.48 2.48 -14.06
C ALA A 164 -9.77 3.09 -13.49
N MET A 165 -10.41 3.93 -14.29
CA MET A 165 -11.69 4.55 -13.96
C MET A 165 -12.78 3.48 -13.73
N GLY A 166 -13.79 3.82 -12.93
CA GLY A 166 -14.94 2.93 -12.70
C GLY A 166 -14.64 1.66 -11.89
N GLY A 167 -13.49 1.60 -11.23
CA GLY A 167 -13.13 0.52 -10.31
C GLY A 167 -12.51 -0.71 -10.95
N LEU A 168 -12.15 -0.65 -12.24
CA LEU A 168 -11.33 -1.69 -12.86
C LEU A 168 -9.92 -1.68 -12.23
N TYR A 169 -9.43 -2.85 -11.81
CA TYR A 169 -8.06 -3.01 -11.32
C TYR A 169 -7.49 -4.38 -11.67
N ARG A 170 -6.15 -4.47 -11.69
CA ARG A 170 -5.40 -5.72 -11.87
C ARG A 170 -4.19 -5.72 -10.95
N HIS A 171 -3.85 -6.88 -10.41
CA HIS A 171 -2.61 -7.09 -9.69
C HIS A 171 -1.61 -7.80 -10.59
N VAL A 172 -0.39 -7.28 -10.65
CA VAL A 172 0.73 -7.84 -11.41
C VAL A 172 1.79 -8.31 -10.43
N PHE A 173 2.02 -9.62 -10.40
CA PHE A 173 3.07 -10.26 -9.61
C PHE A 173 4.28 -10.52 -10.51
N LEU A 174 5.41 -9.88 -10.19
CA LEU A 174 6.67 -9.99 -10.93
C LEU A 174 7.66 -10.95 -10.26
N SER A 175 7.16 -11.85 -9.41
CA SER A 175 7.93 -12.90 -8.77
C SER A 175 7.35 -14.27 -9.10
N GLY A 176 8.18 -15.32 -8.99
CA GLY A 176 7.72 -16.71 -9.12
C GLY A 176 7.00 -17.23 -7.88
N ALA A 177 6.68 -16.36 -6.91
CA ALA A 177 5.96 -16.76 -5.69
C ALA A 177 4.54 -17.19 -6.04
N ARG A 178 4.03 -18.25 -5.37
CA ARG A 178 2.69 -18.76 -5.63
C ARG A 178 1.64 -17.68 -5.34
N VAL A 179 0.71 -17.50 -6.28
CA VAL A 179 -0.41 -16.55 -6.24
C VAL A 179 -1.48 -16.93 -5.19
N GLU A 180 -1.23 -17.96 -4.38
CA GLU A 180 -2.07 -18.37 -3.24
C GLU A 180 -1.95 -17.43 -2.02
N SER A 181 -1.21 -16.32 -2.14
CA SER A 181 -1.05 -15.33 -1.07
C SER A 181 -2.24 -14.37 -1.00
N THR A 182 -2.73 -14.11 0.21
CA THR A 182 -3.71 -13.05 0.47
C THR A 182 -3.18 -11.72 -0.05
N LEU A 183 -3.98 -11.00 -0.85
CA LEU A 183 -3.58 -9.67 -1.32
C LEU A 183 -3.34 -8.73 -0.13
N PRO A 184 -2.29 -7.88 -0.16
CA PRO A 184 -2.01 -6.96 0.94
C PRO A 184 -3.21 -6.10 1.32
N THR A 185 -3.93 -5.58 0.32
CA THR A 185 -5.13 -4.77 0.52
C THR A 185 -6.24 -5.51 1.26
N VAL A 186 -6.43 -6.80 1.01
CA VAL A 186 -7.44 -7.62 1.69
C VAL A 186 -7.07 -7.85 3.16
N ALA A 187 -5.83 -8.26 3.42
CA ALA A 187 -5.38 -8.51 4.80
C ALA A 187 -5.42 -7.22 5.65
N MET A 188 -5.17 -6.07 5.04
CA MET A 188 -5.31 -4.77 5.69
C MET A 188 -6.74 -4.37 5.98
N ASP A 189 -7.65 -4.61 5.03
CA ASP A 189 -9.06 -4.29 5.23
C ASP A 189 -9.59 -5.12 6.40
N GLU A 190 -9.21 -6.40 6.50
CA GLU A 190 -9.52 -7.24 7.68
C GLU A 190 -8.93 -6.70 8.99
N LEU A 191 -7.67 -6.22 8.98
CA LEU A 191 -7.08 -5.59 10.15
C LEU A 191 -7.84 -4.31 10.55
N ALA A 192 -8.12 -3.41 9.59
CA ALA A 192 -8.86 -2.18 9.83
C ALA A 192 -10.29 -2.45 10.33
N LEU A 193 -10.94 -3.52 9.85
CA LEU A 193 -12.22 -4.00 10.38
C LEU A 193 -12.08 -4.49 11.83
N GLY A 194 -11.05 -5.27 12.15
CA GLY A 194 -10.79 -5.73 13.52
C GLY A 194 -10.52 -4.58 14.50
N LEU A 195 -9.79 -3.56 14.06
CA LEU A 195 -9.46 -2.35 14.84
C LEU A 195 -10.65 -1.45 15.15
N THR A 196 -11.71 -1.56 14.35
CA THR A 196 -12.88 -0.68 14.44
C THR A 196 -14.18 -1.41 14.75
N ALA A 197 -14.10 -2.70 15.08
CA ALA A 197 -15.24 -3.56 15.33
C ALA A 197 -16.15 -3.00 16.46
N ASP A 198 -15.54 -2.48 17.53
CA ASP A 198 -16.25 -1.97 18.71
C ASP A 198 -16.45 -0.44 18.69
N VAL A 199 -16.10 0.23 17.58
CA VAL A 199 -16.34 1.67 17.39
C VAL A 199 -17.80 1.88 16.99
N PRO A 200 -18.57 2.75 17.66
CA PRO A 200 -19.95 3.05 17.28
C PRO A 200 -20.03 3.90 16.00
N GLU A 201 -21.14 3.81 15.28
CA GLU A 201 -21.46 4.76 14.21
C GLU A 201 -21.78 6.15 14.79
N PRO A 202 -21.50 7.24 14.05
CA PRO A 202 -20.91 7.30 12.71
C PRO A 202 -19.37 7.23 12.68
N ALA A 203 -18.72 7.18 13.85
CA ALA A 203 -17.26 7.29 13.96
C ALA A 203 -16.50 6.11 13.35
N ARG A 204 -17.14 4.95 13.26
CA ARG A 204 -16.54 3.71 12.73
C ARG A 204 -16.03 3.89 11.30
N GLY A 205 -16.84 4.45 10.41
CA GLY A 205 -16.46 4.64 9.01
C GLY A 205 -15.21 5.50 8.85
N TYR A 206 -15.21 6.68 9.47
CA TYR A 206 -14.08 7.62 9.42
C TYR A 206 -12.80 7.06 10.04
N THR A 207 -12.93 6.39 11.20
CA THR A 207 -11.79 5.80 11.89
C THR A 207 -11.22 4.61 11.11
N ARG A 208 -12.07 3.82 10.44
CA ARG A 208 -11.62 2.73 9.58
C ARG A 208 -10.85 3.23 8.37
N ASP A 209 -11.32 4.30 7.74
CA ASP A 209 -10.62 4.92 6.60
C ASP A 209 -9.25 5.48 7.01
N PHE A 210 -9.16 6.10 8.19
CA PHE A 210 -7.89 6.50 8.79
C PHE A 210 -6.94 5.31 8.89
N TYR A 211 -7.34 4.23 9.57
CA TYR A 211 -6.46 3.06 9.76
C TYR A 211 -6.08 2.43 8.44
N ARG A 212 -7.02 2.25 7.51
CA ARG A 212 -6.73 1.65 6.21
C ARG A 212 -5.61 2.38 5.48
N ARG A 213 -5.63 3.72 5.47
CA ARG A 213 -4.62 4.55 4.80
C ARG A 213 -3.29 4.54 5.53
N VAL A 214 -3.30 4.70 6.86
CA VAL A 214 -2.06 4.72 7.66
C VAL A 214 -1.37 3.36 7.65
N LEU A 215 -2.13 2.26 7.77
CA LEU A 215 -1.60 0.90 7.66
C LEU A 215 -0.98 0.66 6.27
N PHE A 216 -1.58 1.21 5.21
CA PHE A 216 -1.06 1.04 3.85
C PHE A 216 0.34 1.61 3.71
N GLU A 217 0.51 2.84 4.20
CA GLU A 217 1.78 3.55 4.17
C GLU A 217 2.81 2.91 5.06
N ALA A 218 2.44 2.54 6.29
CA ALA A 218 3.34 1.86 7.22
C ALA A 218 3.92 0.58 6.61
N MET A 219 3.11 -0.18 5.89
CA MET A 219 3.56 -1.44 5.30
C MET A 219 4.38 -1.28 4.03
N GLN A 220 4.16 -0.25 3.22
CA GLN A 220 5.06 0.03 2.10
C GLN A 220 6.48 0.27 2.63
N ALA A 221 6.61 1.15 3.63
CA ALA A 221 7.92 1.55 4.16
C ALA A 221 8.57 0.52 5.11
N SER A 222 7.78 -0.33 5.79
CA SER A 222 8.32 -1.25 6.80
C SER A 222 8.99 -2.48 6.19
N HIS A 223 10.06 -2.97 6.82
CA HIS A 223 10.64 -4.28 6.52
C HIS A 223 9.79 -5.45 7.06
N GLY A 224 8.67 -5.20 7.74
CA GLY A 224 7.82 -6.25 8.28
C GLY A 224 7.23 -5.80 9.61
N THR A 225 6.00 -6.21 9.87
CA THR A 225 5.24 -5.71 11.02
C THR A 225 4.40 -6.82 11.63
N LEU A 226 4.18 -6.73 12.94
CA LEU A 226 3.26 -7.58 13.69
C LEU A 226 2.29 -6.65 14.42
N VAL A 227 1.00 -6.99 14.35
CA VAL A 227 -0.04 -6.25 15.06
C VAL A 227 -0.89 -7.23 15.85
N ALA A 228 -1.15 -6.89 17.11
CA ALA A 228 -2.12 -7.57 17.95
C ALA A 228 -3.22 -6.59 18.34
N VAL A 229 -4.47 -7.00 18.15
CA VAL A 229 -5.65 -6.21 18.51
C VAL A 229 -6.31 -6.84 19.72
N LEU A 230 -6.43 -6.05 20.78
CA LEU A 230 -7.12 -6.43 22.00
C LEU A 230 -8.63 -6.13 21.93
N PRO A 231 -9.46 -6.85 22.70
CA PRO A 231 -10.85 -6.49 22.94
C PRO A 231 -11.00 -5.08 23.53
N ARG A 232 -12.14 -4.44 23.30
CA ARG A 232 -12.48 -3.16 23.92
C ARG A 232 -12.30 -3.19 25.45
N ARG A 233 -11.82 -2.07 26.00
CA ARG A 233 -11.48 -1.87 27.44
C ARG A 233 -10.32 -2.71 27.98
N SER A 234 -9.67 -3.57 27.19
CA SER A 234 -8.42 -4.18 27.59
C SER A 234 -7.30 -3.14 27.63
N GLU A 235 -6.47 -3.17 28.69
CA GLU A 235 -5.29 -2.31 28.84
C GLU A 235 -3.99 -3.04 28.53
N GLY A 236 -4.05 -4.37 28.41
CA GLY A 236 -2.92 -5.23 28.08
C GLY A 236 -3.35 -6.69 27.98
N SER A 237 -2.37 -7.58 27.83
CA SER A 237 -2.57 -9.03 27.87
C SER A 237 -1.42 -9.67 28.65
N PRO A 238 -1.68 -10.71 29.46
CA PRO A 238 -0.63 -11.51 30.10
C PRO A 238 0.29 -12.22 29.10
N LEU A 239 -0.08 -12.26 27.82
CA LEU A 239 0.78 -12.75 26.75
C LEU A 239 2.01 -11.85 26.55
N PHE A 240 1.88 -10.55 26.85
CA PHE A 240 2.92 -9.56 26.69
C PHE A 240 3.88 -9.62 27.87
N VAL A 241 5.16 -9.81 27.56
CA VAL A 241 6.19 -10.02 28.59
C VAL A 241 7.21 -8.90 28.67
N ASP A 242 7.29 -8.10 27.61
CA ASP A 242 8.14 -6.92 27.52
C ASP A 242 7.58 -5.98 26.45
N GLY A 243 8.02 -4.72 26.47
CA GLY A 243 7.70 -3.69 25.49
C GLY A 243 7.15 -2.40 26.08
N VAL A 244 6.73 -1.50 25.18
CA VAL A 244 6.26 -0.16 25.56
C VAL A 244 4.74 -0.11 25.46
N LEU A 245 4.08 -0.08 26.62
CA LEU A 245 2.67 0.31 26.73
C LEU A 245 2.59 1.80 27.07
N LEU A 246 1.71 2.51 26.38
CA LEU A 246 1.51 3.93 26.58
C LEU A 246 0.76 4.15 27.91
N GLU A 247 1.32 5.00 28.77
CA GLU A 247 0.62 5.43 30.00
C GLU A 247 -0.72 6.10 29.67
N ALA A 248 -0.75 6.89 28.59
CA ALA A 248 -1.95 7.48 28.04
C ALA A 248 -2.19 6.92 26.61
N PRO A 249 -3.08 5.93 26.45
CA PRO A 249 -3.46 5.41 25.15
C PRO A 249 -3.97 6.49 24.21
N ILE A 250 -3.67 6.34 22.92
CA ILE A 250 -4.08 7.33 21.90
C ILE A 250 -5.45 6.92 21.36
N ASP A 251 -6.47 7.67 21.77
CA ASP A 251 -7.82 7.53 21.26
C ASP A 251 -7.93 8.17 19.86
N MET A 252 -7.87 7.33 18.82
CA MET A 252 -8.02 7.81 17.45
C MET A 252 -9.45 8.17 17.11
N VAL A 253 -10.43 7.50 17.72
CA VAL A 253 -11.86 7.79 17.49
C VAL A 253 -12.15 9.24 17.91
N ALA A 254 -11.71 9.64 19.10
CA ALA A 254 -11.88 11.00 19.59
C ALA A 254 -11.19 12.05 18.69
N ARG A 255 -9.97 11.76 18.22
CA ARG A 255 -9.23 12.67 17.33
C ARG A 255 -9.89 12.84 15.97
N VAL A 256 -10.33 11.73 15.36
CA VAL A 256 -11.01 11.72 14.06
C VAL A 256 -12.35 12.45 14.17
N MET A 257 -13.14 12.17 15.20
CA MET A 257 -14.43 12.82 15.41
C MET A 257 -14.28 14.32 15.66
N ARG A 258 -13.32 14.73 16.51
CA ARG A 258 -13.02 16.15 16.73
C ARG A 258 -12.71 16.87 15.42
N TYR A 259 -11.89 16.27 14.54
CA TYR A 259 -11.61 16.87 13.23
C TYR A 259 -12.89 17.00 12.38
N HIS A 260 -13.75 15.99 12.35
CA HIS A 260 -14.99 16.05 11.58
C HIS A 260 -15.97 17.12 12.08
N GLU A 261 -16.03 17.32 13.40
CA GLU A 261 -16.89 18.30 14.06
C GLU A 261 -16.37 19.73 13.91
N THR A 262 -15.07 19.97 14.10
CA THR A 262 -14.54 21.34 14.17
C THR A 262 -13.84 21.81 12.90
N ARG A 263 -13.24 20.90 12.12
CA ARG A 263 -12.38 21.21 10.95
C ARG A 263 -11.21 22.15 11.27
N GLU A 264 -10.82 22.25 12.54
CA GLU A 264 -9.73 23.12 12.98
C GLU A 264 -8.35 22.59 12.58
N VAL A 265 -7.41 23.50 12.40
CA VAL A 265 -6.00 23.19 12.11
C VAL A 265 -5.38 22.31 13.20
N GLU A 266 -5.68 22.58 14.47
CA GLU A 266 -5.20 21.78 15.61
C GLU A 266 -5.73 20.34 15.56
N ALA A 267 -7.01 20.16 15.23
CA ALA A 267 -7.62 18.83 15.11
C ALA A 267 -7.00 18.05 13.93
N ALA A 268 -6.77 18.72 12.79
CA ALA A 268 -6.07 18.12 11.64
C ALA A 268 -4.63 17.72 12.01
N SER A 269 -3.90 18.60 12.69
CA SER A 269 -2.53 18.34 13.17
C SER A 269 -2.48 17.15 14.12
N ALA A 270 -3.45 17.03 15.03
CA ALA A 270 -3.56 15.89 15.97
C ALA A 270 -3.79 14.55 15.26
N VAL A 271 -4.53 14.53 14.15
CA VAL A 271 -4.74 13.33 13.32
C VAL A 271 -3.46 12.99 12.55
N SER A 272 -2.85 13.96 11.88
CA SER A 272 -1.62 13.77 11.09
C SER A 272 -0.44 13.31 11.94
N SER A 273 -0.24 13.92 13.12
CA SER A 273 0.81 13.52 14.06
C SER A 273 0.60 12.11 14.61
N ALA A 274 -0.65 11.72 14.89
CA ALA A 274 -0.94 10.36 15.31
C ALA A 274 -0.67 9.33 14.20
N ALA A 275 -1.02 9.66 12.96
CA ALA A 275 -0.68 8.81 11.81
C ALA A 275 0.83 8.63 11.67
N GLN A 276 1.61 9.71 11.81
CA GLN A 276 3.07 9.64 11.76
C GLN A 276 3.63 8.80 12.91
N LEU A 277 3.12 8.98 14.12
CA LEU A 277 3.54 8.21 15.28
C LEU A 277 3.23 6.72 15.11
N LEU A 278 2.03 6.37 14.63
CA LEU A 278 1.65 4.98 14.37
C LEU A 278 2.56 4.33 13.32
N ARG A 279 2.91 5.04 12.23
CA ARG A 279 3.89 4.55 11.24
C ARG A 279 5.24 4.25 11.89
N GLY A 280 5.71 5.15 12.76
CA GLY A 280 6.95 4.95 13.52
C GLY A 280 6.88 3.73 14.43
N MET A 281 5.80 3.58 15.20
CA MET A 281 5.54 2.42 16.05
C MET A 281 5.56 1.11 15.28
N MET A 282 4.90 1.05 14.11
CA MET A 282 4.85 -0.13 13.25
C MET A 282 6.16 -0.46 12.53
N ALA A 283 7.07 0.52 12.42
CA ALA A 283 8.41 0.34 11.87
C ALA A 283 9.42 -0.14 12.91
N THR A 284 9.07 -0.11 14.21
CA THR A 284 9.91 -0.72 15.26
C THR A 284 9.79 -2.24 15.24
N ASP A 285 10.83 -2.93 15.72
CA ASP A 285 10.75 -4.37 15.96
C ASP A 285 9.70 -4.70 17.03
N GLY A 286 9.19 -5.93 17.03
CA GLY A 286 8.17 -6.38 17.98
C GLY A 286 6.74 -6.19 17.45
N ILE A 287 5.78 -6.16 18.38
CA ILE A 287 4.36 -6.12 18.10
C ILE A 287 3.83 -4.71 18.39
N THR A 288 3.09 -4.14 17.44
CA THR A 288 2.23 -2.98 17.70
C THR A 288 0.91 -3.45 18.30
N VAL A 289 0.56 -2.90 19.46
CA VAL A 289 -0.64 -3.28 20.21
C VAL A 289 -1.71 -2.22 20.04
N LEU A 290 -2.84 -2.64 19.51
CA LEU A 290 -4.01 -1.81 19.23
C LEU A 290 -5.24 -2.41 19.92
N ARG A 291 -6.34 -1.67 19.92
CA ARG A 291 -7.62 -2.12 20.49
C ARG A 291 -8.76 -1.96 19.48
N SER A 292 -9.74 -2.85 19.57
CA SER A 292 -10.91 -2.95 18.68
C SER A 292 -11.87 -1.76 18.74
N ASP A 293 -11.68 -0.85 19.71
CA ASP A 293 -12.36 0.43 19.82
C ASP A 293 -11.52 1.59 19.23
N GLY A 294 -10.56 1.30 18.35
CA GLY A 294 -9.77 2.30 17.61
C GLY A 294 -8.73 3.04 18.46
N VAL A 295 -8.16 2.36 19.47
CA VAL A 295 -7.16 2.94 20.37
C VAL A 295 -5.78 2.34 20.12
N ILE A 296 -4.75 3.17 20.14
CA ILE A 296 -3.34 2.74 20.10
C ILE A 296 -2.85 2.56 21.54
N LEU A 297 -2.38 1.35 21.88
CA LEU A 297 -2.00 0.99 23.26
C LEU A 297 -0.49 0.91 23.47
N GLY A 298 0.27 0.49 22.46
CA GLY A 298 1.69 0.26 22.64
C GLY A 298 2.41 -0.24 21.40
N TYR A 299 3.71 -0.37 21.52
CA TYR A 299 4.61 -0.82 20.45
C TYR A 299 5.84 -1.50 21.03
N ASN A 300 6.63 -2.12 20.16
CA ASN A 300 7.80 -2.88 20.57
C ASN A 300 7.48 -3.96 21.63
N VAL A 301 6.28 -4.54 21.54
CA VAL A 301 5.82 -5.57 22.49
C VAL A 301 6.31 -6.95 22.08
N PHE A 302 6.72 -7.75 23.06
CA PHE A 302 7.20 -9.11 22.89
C PHE A 302 6.33 -10.10 23.67
N ILE A 303 6.26 -11.33 23.15
CA ILE A 303 5.50 -12.43 23.74
C ILE A 303 6.41 -13.61 24.04
N ARG A 304 6.02 -14.43 25.02
CA ARG A 304 6.68 -15.73 25.24
C ARG A 304 6.21 -16.74 24.19
N HIS A 305 7.17 -17.43 23.59
CA HIS A 305 6.88 -18.57 22.73
C HIS A 305 6.71 -19.84 23.58
N PRO A 306 5.65 -20.63 23.38
CA PRO A 306 5.49 -21.94 24.01
C PRO A 306 6.69 -22.85 23.72
N GLU A 307 7.14 -23.64 24.70
CA GLU A 307 8.28 -24.56 24.53
C GLU A 307 8.08 -25.56 23.37
N SER A 308 6.83 -25.95 23.08
CA SER A 308 6.48 -26.82 21.96
C SER A 308 6.86 -26.23 20.59
N LEU A 309 6.77 -24.91 20.41
CA LEU A 309 7.17 -24.21 19.19
C LEU A 309 8.68 -24.01 19.11
N ILE A 310 9.41 -24.10 20.23
CA ILE A 310 10.87 -24.01 20.29
C ILE A 310 11.51 -25.35 19.92
N ARG A 311 10.83 -26.47 20.23
CA ARG A 311 11.36 -27.83 20.03
C ARG A 311 10.98 -28.48 18.70
N GLU A 312 10.07 -27.90 17.90
CA GLU A 312 9.75 -28.37 16.54
C GLU A 312 10.73 -27.77 15.51
N PRO A 313 11.74 -28.51 15.01
CA PRO A 313 12.75 -27.97 14.09
C PRO A 313 12.20 -27.77 12.65
N ALA A 314 10.93 -28.10 12.41
CA ALA A 314 10.37 -28.33 11.08
C ALA A 314 9.24 -27.36 10.69
N ARG A 315 8.91 -26.33 11.50
CA ARG A 315 7.98 -25.29 11.03
C ARG A 315 8.69 -24.32 10.09
N VAL A 316 8.28 -24.35 8.83
CA VAL A 316 8.73 -23.44 7.78
C VAL A 316 8.26 -22.01 8.13
N GLY A 317 9.18 -21.13 8.52
CA GLY A 317 8.88 -19.71 8.75
C GLY A 317 9.86 -19.00 9.69
N GLY A 318 10.17 -17.74 9.38
CA GLY A 318 11.03 -16.89 10.22
C GLY A 318 10.41 -16.52 11.57
N ALA A 319 11.18 -15.84 12.43
CA ALA A 319 10.75 -15.49 13.79
C ALA A 319 9.38 -14.79 13.85
N ARG A 320 9.13 -13.80 12.98
CA ARG A 320 7.85 -13.07 12.90
C ARG A 320 6.66 -13.98 12.58
N ARG A 321 6.83 -14.95 11.67
CA ARG A 321 5.76 -15.91 11.32
C ARG A 321 5.41 -16.79 12.52
N ARG A 322 6.41 -17.25 13.28
CA ARG A 322 6.18 -18.02 14.51
C ARG A 322 5.46 -17.19 15.57
N THR A 323 5.80 -15.91 15.71
CA THR A 323 5.11 -14.99 16.64
C THR A 323 3.66 -14.81 16.22
N TYR A 324 3.40 -14.60 14.93
CA TYR A 324 2.06 -14.52 14.38
C TYR A 324 1.22 -15.76 14.67
N GLU A 325 1.77 -16.97 14.47
CA GLU A 325 1.06 -18.22 14.76
C GLU A 325 0.67 -18.35 16.24
N VAL A 326 1.55 -17.89 17.15
CA VAL A 326 1.20 -17.80 18.57
C VAL A 326 0.04 -16.81 18.74
N LEU A 327 0.14 -15.59 18.21
CA LEU A 327 -0.94 -14.60 18.32
C LEU A 327 -2.29 -15.14 17.81
N CYS A 328 -2.31 -15.82 16.67
CA CYS A 328 -3.52 -16.45 16.12
C CYS A 328 -4.17 -17.45 17.10
N ALA A 329 -3.38 -18.22 17.84
CA ALA A 329 -3.91 -19.16 18.85
C ALA A 329 -4.57 -18.45 20.06
N TRP A 330 -4.37 -17.14 20.21
CA TRP A 330 -4.99 -16.30 21.22
C TRP A 330 -6.14 -15.42 20.68
N VAL A 331 -6.37 -15.43 19.36
CA VAL A 331 -7.56 -14.81 18.75
C VAL A 331 -8.82 -15.56 19.20
N GLY A 332 -9.88 -14.83 19.53
CA GLY A 332 -11.11 -15.35 20.14
C GLY A 332 -10.99 -15.67 21.64
N ARG A 333 -9.83 -15.37 22.25
CA ARG A 333 -9.59 -15.51 23.69
C ARG A 333 -9.24 -14.16 24.30
N GLN A 334 -8.02 -13.69 24.03
CA GLN A 334 -7.51 -12.43 24.56
C GLN A 334 -7.20 -11.41 23.47
N LEU A 335 -7.15 -11.84 22.22
CA LEU A 335 -7.04 -10.99 21.05
C LEU A 335 -8.31 -11.11 20.23
N THR A 336 -8.70 -10.04 19.54
CA THR A 336 -9.76 -10.06 18.52
C THR A 336 -9.17 -10.22 17.12
N THR A 337 -7.93 -9.77 16.93
CA THR A 337 -7.26 -9.83 15.62
C THR A 337 -5.75 -9.93 15.80
N ALA A 338 -5.11 -10.71 14.95
CA ALA A 338 -3.67 -10.76 14.80
C ALA A 338 -3.33 -10.53 13.32
N PHE A 339 -2.26 -9.80 13.06
CA PHE A 339 -1.80 -9.51 11.70
C PHE A 339 -0.28 -9.61 11.61
N PHE A 340 0.22 -10.07 10.48
CA PHE A 340 1.64 -9.98 10.19
C PHE A 340 1.92 -9.69 8.72
N ARG A 341 3.06 -9.01 8.51
CA ARG A 341 3.75 -8.91 7.23
C ARG A 341 5.23 -9.22 7.43
N SER A 342 5.80 -10.07 6.60
CA SER A 342 7.23 -10.40 6.60
C SER A 342 8.02 -9.61 5.56
N GLN A 343 9.36 -9.68 5.67
CA GLN A 343 10.31 -9.04 4.75
C GLN A 343 10.17 -9.53 3.31
N ASP A 344 9.90 -10.83 3.14
CA ASP A 344 9.71 -11.50 1.86
C ASP A 344 8.32 -11.30 1.24
N GLY A 345 7.48 -10.46 1.87
CA GLY A 345 6.17 -10.07 1.35
C GLY A 345 5.01 -10.98 1.75
N ALA A 346 5.23 -12.05 2.54
CA ALA A 346 4.13 -12.82 3.07
C ALA A 346 3.29 -11.98 4.05
N ILE A 347 1.97 -12.09 3.93
CA ILE A 347 1.02 -11.29 4.69
C ILE A 347 -0.18 -12.13 5.08
N ALA A 348 -0.68 -11.96 6.31
CA ALA A 348 -1.94 -12.55 6.72
C ALA A 348 -2.58 -11.78 7.88
N CYS A 349 -3.90 -11.94 7.99
CA CYS A 349 -4.72 -11.46 9.08
C CYS A 349 -5.56 -12.63 9.62
N CYS A 350 -5.63 -12.78 10.94
CA CYS A 350 -6.47 -13.74 11.64
C CYS A 350 -7.41 -12.95 12.56
N ARG A 351 -8.71 -13.17 12.44
CA ARG A 351 -9.75 -12.45 13.18
C ARG A 351 -10.75 -13.45 13.76
N ASP A 352 -11.29 -13.13 14.93
CA ASP A 352 -12.36 -13.88 15.60
C ASP A 352 -13.71 -13.77 14.86
#